data_AF-A0AAX0M2H2-F1
#
_entry.id   AF-A0AAX0M2H2-F1
#
_cell.length_a   1.000
_cell.length_b   1.000
_cell.length_c   1.000
_cell.angle_alpha   90.00
_cell.angle_beta   90.00
_cell.angle_gamma   90.00
#
_symmetry.space_group_name_H-M   'P 1'
#
loop_
_entity.id
_entity.type
_entity.pdbx_description
1 polymer ?
#
loop_
_entity_poly.entity_id
_entity_poly.type
_entity_poly.pdbx_seq_one_letter_code
_entity_poly.pdbx_strand_id
1 'polypeptide(L)'
;MMKNELITAWYCVTFMVTENAERREYSIFVGSSSEMEAVVSATAGLCKGHAEFSEPAFKSIRIATYGEAESLDAELDAIAEREAKELEEEDNE
;
A
#
# COMPACT_ATOMS: atom_id res chain seq x y z
N MET A 1 0.66 -4.14 33.24
CA MET A 1 1.17 -4.99 32.15
C MET A 1 1.01 -4.19 30.88
N MET A 2 2.06 -3.54 30.39
CA MET A 2 2.01 -2.93 29.05
C MET A 2 1.96 -4.10 28.08
N LYS A 3 0.86 -4.23 27.34
CA LYS A 3 0.81 -5.17 26.21
C LYS A 3 1.87 -4.68 25.22
N ASN A 4 2.79 -5.55 24.82
CA ASN A 4 3.64 -5.32 23.67
C ASN A 4 2.76 -5.39 22.41
N GLU A 5 1.84 -4.43 22.25
CA GLU A 5 1.16 -4.22 20.99
C GLU A 5 2.27 -3.76 20.03
N LEU A 6 2.59 -4.62 19.07
CA LEU A 6 3.47 -4.28 17.97
C LEU A 6 2.91 -3.00 17.34
N ILE A 7 3.65 -1.90 17.48
CA ILE A 7 3.25 -0.61 16.92
C ILE A 7 3.31 -0.78 15.40
N THR A 8 2.14 -0.90 14.78
CA THR A 8 2.03 -0.83 13.32
C THR A 8 2.38 0.58 12.89
N ALA A 9 3.35 0.70 11.99
CA ALA A 9 3.71 1.96 11.36
C ALA A 9 3.34 1.91 9.88
N TRP A 10 2.97 3.06 9.32
CA TRP A 10 2.86 3.23 7.89
C TRP A 10 4.26 3.37 7.28
N TYR A 11 4.57 2.56 6.29
CA TYR A 11 5.81 2.62 5.52
C TYR A 11 5.52 3.09 4.10
N CYS A 12 6.38 3.95 3.58
CA CYS A 12 6.46 4.28 2.17
C CYS A 12 7.60 3.46 1.54
N VAL A 13 7.25 2.55 0.64
CA VAL A 13 8.19 1.68 -0.08
C VAL A 13 8.23 2.12 -1.54
N THR A 14 9.41 2.50 -2.02
CA THR A 14 9.62 2.97 -3.38
C THR A 14 10.35 1.91 -4.21
N PHE A 15 9.82 1.65 -5.39
CA PHE A 15 10.39 0.78 -6.41
C PHE A 15 10.75 1.60 -7.66
N MET A 16 11.75 1.13 -8.39
CA MET A 16 11.93 1.45 -9.79
C MET A 16 11.18 0.39 -10.61
N VAL A 17 10.29 0.81 -11.49
CA VAL A 17 9.56 -0.06 -12.41
C VAL A 17 9.74 0.40 -13.84
N THR A 18 9.62 -0.52 -14.78
CA THR A 18 9.54 -0.22 -16.21
C THR A 18 8.07 -0.23 -16.61
N GLU A 19 7.55 0.93 -17.01
CA GLU A 19 6.18 1.16 -17.47
C GLU A 19 6.26 1.78 -18.87
N ASN A 20 5.60 1.19 -19.87
CA ASN A 20 5.61 1.71 -21.25
C ASN A 20 7.02 1.98 -21.82
N ALA A 21 7.98 1.08 -21.55
CA ALA A 21 9.40 1.18 -21.91
C ALA A 21 10.17 2.34 -21.25
N GLU A 22 9.58 3.03 -20.27
CA GLU A 22 10.25 4.04 -19.46
C GLU A 22 10.46 3.56 -18.03
N ARG A 23 11.59 3.92 -17.44
CA ARG A 23 11.91 3.58 -16.06
C ARG A 23 11.45 4.70 -15.13
N ARG A 24 10.57 4.38 -14.19
CA ARG A 24 9.90 5.34 -13.31
C ARG A 24 9.93 4.89 -11.86
N GLU A 25 9.79 5.86 -10.98
CA GLU A 25 9.62 5.63 -9.54
C GLU A 25 8.16 5.39 -9.23
N TYR A 26 7.90 4.37 -8.42
CA TYR A 26 6.57 4.05 -7.95
C TYR A 26 6.62 3.76 -6.46
N SER A 27 5.80 4.47 -5.69
CA SER A 27 5.77 4.36 -4.22
C SER A 27 4.45 3.74 -3.77
N ILE A 28 4.55 2.75 -2.89
CA ILE A 28 3.43 2.08 -2.24
C ILE A 28 3.49 2.40 -0.75
N PHE A 29 2.34 2.71 -0.17
CA PHE A 29 2.19 2.84 1.26
C PHE A 29 1.59 1.57 1.87
N VAL A 30 2.17 1.10 2.96
CA VAL A 30 1.76 -0.16 3.61
C VAL A 30 1.90 -0.06 5.12
N GLY A 31 0.86 -0.46 5.84
CA GLY A 31 0.88 -0.60 7.29
C GLY A 31 1.57 -1.91 7.65
N SER A 32 2.59 -1.84 8.49
CA SER A 32 3.36 -3.03 8.87
C SER A 32 3.99 -2.88 10.25
N SER A 33 4.27 -4.01 10.88
CA SER A 33 5.00 -4.07 12.16
C SER A 33 6.52 -4.04 11.99
N SER A 34 7.01 -4.26 10.76
CA SER A 34 8.44 -4.23 10.44
C SER A 34 8.72 -3.82 8.99
N GLU A 35 9.93 -3.33 8.74
CA GLU A 35 10.39 -2.94 7.40
C GLU A 35 10.39 -4.11 6.41
N MET A 36 10.82 -5.30 6.83
CA MET A 36 10.86 -6.47 5.94
C MET A 36 9.46 -6.90 5.51
N GLU A 37 8.53 -6.95 6.46
CA GLU A 37 7.12 -7.25 6.19
C GLU A 37 6.49 -6.18 5.28
N ALA A 38 6.85 -4.90 5.47
CA ALA A 38 6.41 -3.81 4.60
C ALA A 38 6.91 -4.01 3.16
N VAL A 39 8.20 -4.29 2.96
CA VAL A 39 8.77 -4.52 1.62
C VAL A 39 8.13 -5.73 0.94
N VAL A 40 7.95 -6.84 1.65
CA VAL A 40 7.32 -8.05 1.09
C VAL A 40 5.88 -7.77 0.68
N SER A 41 5.11 -7.12 1.55
CA SER A 41 3.71 -6.78 1.29
C SER A 41 3.57 -5.79 0.13
N ALA A 42 4.40 -4.74 0.10
CA ALA A 42 4.43 -3.78 -1.00
C ALA A 42 4.83 -4.44 -2.33
N THR A 43 5.81 -5.35 -2.33
CA THR A 43 6.21 -6.09 -3.54
C THR A 43 5.08 -7.00 -4.04
N ALA A 44 4.38 -7.68 -3.12
CA ALA A 44 3.23 -8.51 -3.47
C ALA A 44 2.08 -7.68 -4.05
N GLY A 45 1.83 -6.49 -3.49
CA GLY A 45 0.86 -5.53 -4.01
C GLY A 45 1.24 -5.04 -5.41
N LEU A 46 2.49 -4.61 -5.61
CA LEU A 46 3.02 -4.17 -6.90
C LEU A 46 2.79 -5.21 -8.00
N CYS A 47 3.18 -6.46 -7.73
CA CYS A 47 3.07 -7.55 -8.71
C CYS A 47 1.62 -7.98 -9.00
N LYS A 48 0.68 -7.74 -8.08
CA LYS A 48 -0.74 -8.10 -8.27
C LYS A 48 -1.57 -6.98 -8.89
N GLY A 49 -1.30 -5.74 -8.49
CA GLY A 49 -2.10 -4.57 -8.85
C GLY A 49 -1.71 -3.91 -10.17
N HIS A 50 -0.48 -4.12 -10.64
CA HIS A 50 0.07 -3.42 -11.81
C HIS A 50 0.71 -4.39 -12.80
N ALA A 51 -0.11 -5.02 -13.63
CA ALA A 51 0.34 -5.96 -14.67
C ALA A 51 1.17 -5.28 -15.77
N GLU A 52 1.02 -3.97 -15.93
CA GLU A 52 1.77 -3.11 -16.84
C GLU A 52 3.22 -2.84 -16.38
N PHE A 53 3.51 -3.05 -15.10
CA PHE A 53 4.85 -2.88 -14.56
C PHE A 53 5.72 -4.11 -14.82
N SER A 54 6.95 -3.86 -15.23
CA SER A 54 7.97 -4.87 -15.44
C SER A 54 9.28 -4.49 -14.75
N GLU A 55 10.14 -5.48 -14.51
CA GLU A 55 11.46 -5.28 -13.90
C GLU A 55 11.46 -4.46 -12.59
N PRO A 56 10.59 -4.80 -11.62
CA PRO A 56 10.55 -4.09 -10.35
C PRO A 56 11.86 -4.26 -9.61
N ALA A 57 12.44 -3.14 -9.17
CA ALA A 57 13.62 -3.12 -8.33
C ALA A 57 13.37 -2.26 -7.10
N PHE A 58 13.63 -2.80 -5.92
CA PHE A 58 13.56 -2.04 -4.68
C PHE A 58 14.53 -0.85 -4.73
N LYS A 59 14.04 0.33 -4.36
CA LYS A 59 14.84 1.55 -4.27
C LYS A 59 15.05 2.00 -2.82
N SER A 60 13.96 2.17 -2.07
CA SER A 60 14.04 2.68 -0.71
C SER A 60 12.80 2.32 0.12
N ILE A 61 12.96 2.32 1.43
CA ILE A 61 11.88 2.27 2.41
C ILE A 61 12.09 3.38 3.43
N ARG A 62 11.00 3.98 3.89
CA ARG A 62 10.98 4.88 5.05
C ARG A 62 9.65 4.77 5.78
N ILE A 63 9.62 5.22 7.03
CA ILE A 63 8.36 5.47 7.74
C ILE A 63 7.65 6.64 7.05
N ALA A 64 6.35 6.50 6.79
CA ALA A 64 5.50 7.53 6.23
C ALA A 64 5.33 8.67 7.24
N THR A 65 5.20 9.90 6.76
CA THR A 65 4.91 11.04 7.63
C THR A 65 3.45 10.97 8.11
N TYR A 66 3.14 11.63 9.23
CA TYR A 66 1.77 11.69 9.75
C TYR A 66 0.76 12.18 8.70
N GLY A 67 1.11 13.20 7.90
CA GLY A 67 0.22 13.69 6.84
C GLY A 67 0.02 12.71 5.67
N GLU A 68 1.02 11.88 5.36
CA GLU A 68 0.87 10.80 4.37
C GLU A 68 0.01 9.66 4.90
N ALA A 69 0.17 9.31 6.18
CA ALA A 69 -0.67 8.31 6.85
C ALA A 69 -2.13 8.76 6.92
N GLU A 70 -2.40 10.01 7.31
CA GLU A 70 -3.76 10.56 7.40
C GLU A 70 -4.45 10.62 6.02
N SER A 71 -3.71 10.98 4.96
CA SER A 71 -4.25 10.96 3.60
C SER A 71 -4.61 9.54 3.15
N LEU A 72 -3.78 8.55 3.52
CA LEU A 72 -4.00 7.17 3.13
C LEU A 72 -5.15 6.52 3.91
N ASP A 73 -5.27 6.80 5.20
CA ASP A 73 -6.39 6.33 6.02
C ASP A 73 -7.73 6.86 5.44
N ALA A 74 -7.77 8.13 5.04
CA ALA A 74 -8.95 8.71 4.39
C ALA A 74 -9.27 8.06 3.03
N GLU A 75 -8.26 7.69 2.23
CA GLU A 75 -8.44 6.96 0.97
C GLU A 75 -8.98 5.54 1.21
N LEU A 76 -8.46 4.83 2.21
CA LEU A 76 -8.93 3.49 2.59
C LEU A 76 -10.36 3.52 3.13
N ASP A 77 -10.70 4.51 3.95
CA ASP A 77 -12.07 4.72 4.43
C ASP A 77 -13.03 4.96 3.26
N ALA A 78 -12.63 5.75 2.26
CA ALA A 78 -13.43 6.01 1.07
C ALA A 78 -13.63 4.75 0.19
N ILE A 79 -12.61 3.90 0.08
CA ILE A 79 -12.72 2.59 -0.60
C ILE A 79 -13.68 1.68 0.16
N ALA A 80 -13.53 1.57 1.49
CA ALA A 80 -14.40 0.74 2.32
C ALA A 80 -15.87 1.19 2.27
N GLU A 81 -16.12 2.49 2.28
CA GLU A 81 -17.48 3.04 2.12
C GLU A 81 -18.07 2.70 0.74
N ARG A 82 -17.24 2.71 -0.31
CA ARG A 82 -17.66 2.35 -1.66
C ARG A 82 -17.96 0.86 -1.79
N GLU A 83 -17.06 -0.01 -1.31
CA GLU A 83 -17.27 -1.47 -1.32
C GLU A 83 -18.51 -1.88 -0.52
N ALA A 84 -18.76 -1.22 0.62
CA ALA A 84 -19.96 -1.47 1.42
C ALA A 84 -21.25 -1.12 0.66
N LYS A 85 -21.27 -0.01 -0.10
CA LYS A 85 -22.42 0.38 -0.92
C LYS A 85 -22.63 -0.57 -2.11
N GLU A 86 -21.56 -1.00 -2.77
CA GLU A 86 -21.65 -1.95 -3.88
C GLU A 86 -22.20 -3.32 -3.41
N LEU A 87 -21.83 -3.77 -2.20
CA LEU A 87 -22.39 -4.98 -1.57
C LEU A 87 -23.88 -4.85 -1.17
N GLU A 88 -24.34 -3.67 -0.75
CA GLU A 88 -25.76 -3.42 -0.47
C GLU A 88 -26.62 -3.37 -1.74
N GLU A 89 -26.03 -3.02 -2.89
CA GLU A 89 -26.72 -2.99 -4.18
C GLU A 89 -26.83 -4.38 -4.84
N GLU A 90 -25.85 -5.27 -4.65
CA GLU A 90 -25.90 -6.66 -5.15
C GLU A 90 -26.91 -7.56 -4.40
N ASP A 91 -27.21 -7.29 -3.13
CA ASP A 91 -28.15 -8.08 -2.31
C ASP A 91 -29.63 -7.71 -2.56
N ASN A 92 -29.90 -6.85 -3.54
CA ASN A 92 -31.21 -6.27 -3.85
C ASN A 92 -31.69 -6.52 -5.31
N GLU A 93 -31.00 -7.38 -6.08
CA GLU A 93 -31.44 -7.92 -7.39
C GLU A 93 -31.99 -9.36 -7.27
#